data_AF-A0A1I2TGT2-F1
#
_entry.id   AF-A0A1I2TGT2-F1
#
_cell.length_a   1.000
_cell.length_b   1.000
_cell.length_c   1.000
_cell.angle_alpha   90.00
_cell.angle_beta   90.00
_cell.angle_gamma   90.00
#
_symmetry.space_group_name_H-M   'P 1'
#
loop_
_entity.id
_entity.type
_entity.pdbx_description
1 polymer ?
#
loop_
_entity_poly.entity_id
_entity_poly.type
_entity_poly.pdbx_seq_one_letter_code
_entity_poly.pdbx_strand_id
1 'polypeptide(L)'
;MSSAHDSAECAEHHDLVRDFGGDRPRIVVLCGSTRFYEEFRRQNLRLTLASVIVLSIGCDTRADGDLFGADGAGEVDELKARLGALHLRKIDLADEVLVLNVGGYVGESTNREIAYATRIGKPVEYLHPVREEARNAIS
;
A
#
# COMPACT_ATOMS: atom_id res chain seq x y z
N MET A 1 30.15 9.86 2.35
CA MET A 1 29.67 11.20 2.75
C MET A 1 29.43 12.01 1.49
N SER A 2 28.29 12.70 1.46
CA SER A 2 27.71 13.50 0.37
C SER A 2 27.10 12.73 -0.81
N SER A 3 25.78 12.64 -0.80
CA SER A 3 25.02 13.39 -1.79
C SER A 3 23.87 14.08 -1.04
N ALA A 4 24.15 15.27 -0.52
CA ALA A 4 23.07 16.19 -0.17
C ALA A 4 22.35 16.50 -1.48
N HIS A 5 21.05 16.22 -1.54
CA HIS A 5 20.21 16.55 -2.68
C HIS A 5 20.38 18.05 -2.96
N ASP A 6 20.82 18.40 -4.17
CA ASP A 6 21.10 19.80 -4.49
C ASP A 6 19.78 20.56 -4.56
N SER A 7 19.60 21.49 -3.62
CA SER A 7 18.42 22.35 -3.46
C SER A 7 18.04 23.14 -4.72
N ALA A 8 18.96 23.27 -5.68
CA ALA A 8 18.71 23.98 -6.94
C ALA A 8 17.85 23.20 -7.95
N GLU A 9 17.74 21.87 -7.86
CA GLU A 9 16.82 21.07 -8.69
C GLU A 9 15.35 21.14 -8.20
N CYS A 10 15.11 21.75 -7.03
CA CYS A 10 13.78 21.83 -6.41
C CYS A 10 12.83 22.87 -7.03
N ALA A 11 13.28 23.72 -7.95
CA ALA A 11 12.48 24.85 -8.43
C ALA A 11 11.22 24.44 -9.23
N GLU A 12 11.19 23.27 -9.88
CA GLU A 12 10.02 22.79 -10.64
C GLU A 12 9.03 21.95 -9.82
N HIS A 13 9.38 21.52 -8.60
CA HIS A 13 8.59 20.57 -7.80
C HIS A 13 8.38 20.98 -6.33
N HIS A 14 8.60 22.25 -6.00
CA HIS A 14 8.68 22.78 -4.63
C HIS A 14 7.45 22.51 -3.74
N ASP A 15 6.27 22.24 -4.32
CA ASP A 15 5.06 21.92 -3.54
C ASP A 15 4.94 20.44 -3.13
N LEU A 16 5.84 19.56 -3.60
CA LEU A 16 5.81 18.12 -3.33
C LEU A 16 7.14 17.54 -2.83
N VAL A 17 8.25 18.26 -2.98
CA VAL A 17 9.55 17.81 -2.47
C VAL A 17 9.58 17.94 -0.95
N ARG A 18 9.60 16.78 -0.27
CA ARG A 18 9.77 16.73 1.18
C ARG A 18 11.26 16.71 1.49
N ASP A 19 11.76 17.77 2.09
CA ASP A 19 13.06 17.74 2.75
C ASP A 19 12.92 16.90 4.04
N PHE A 20 13.60 15.75 4.06
CA PHE A 20 13.61 14.84 5.22
C PHE A 20 14.67 15.23 6.26
N GLY A 21 15.47 16.28 6.01
CA GLY A 21 16.55 16.71 6.90
C GLY A 21 17.67 15.67 7.05
N GLY A 22 17.79 14.74 6.09
CA GLY A 22 18.68 13.58 6.14
C GLY A 22 18.32 12.54 5.06
N ASP A 23 18.82 11.30 5.22
CA ASP A 23 18.50 10.20 4.31
C ASP A 23 16.98 9.96 4.28
N ARG A 24 16.39 9.99 3.09
CA ARG A 24 14.96 9.73 2.93
C ARG A 24 14.64 8.29 3.35
N PRO A 25 13.72 8.07 4.30
CA PRO A 25 13.28 6.73 4.65
C PRO A 25 12.51 6.11 3.48
N ARG A 26 12.68 4.79 3.32
CA ARG A 26 11.87 4.00 2.40
C ARG A 26 10.40 4.05 2.81
N ILE A 27 9.51 4.10 1.84
CA ILE A 27 8.05 4.13 2.02
C ILE A 27 7.46 2.83 1.46
N VAL A 28 6.78 2.07 2.28
CA VAL A 28 6.14 0.79 1.89
C VAL A 28 4.65 0.90 2.09
N VAL A 29 3.87 0.57 1.05
CA VAL A 29 2.42 0.40 1.19
C VAL A 29 2.09 -1.07 1.43
N LEU A 30 1.21 -1.33 2.39
CA LEU A 30 0.70 -2.67 2.67
C LEU A 30 -0.58 -2.88 1.85
N CYS A 31 -0.62 -3.95 1.05
CA CYS A 31 -1.79 -4.37 0.29
C CYS A 31 -2.20 -5.77 0.74
N GLY A 32 -3.49 -6.02 0.91
CA GLY A 32 -3.96 -7.31 1.42
C GLY A 32 -5.41 -7.26 1.87
N SER A 33 -5.94 -8.41 2.26
CA SER A 33 -7.31 -8.47 2.76
C SER A 33 -7.39 -8.01 4.21
N THR A 34 -8.29 -7.07 4.48
CA THR A 34 -8.59 -6.58 5.84
C THR A 34 -8.96 -7.70 6.83
N ARG A 35 -9.38 -8.87 6.33
CA ARG A 35 -9.58 -10.08 7.16
C ARG A 35 -8.34 -10.52 7.94
N PHE A 36 -7.15 -10.12 7.49
CA PHE A 36 -5.86 -10.40 8.12
C PHE A 36 -5.29 -9.15 8.79
N TYR A 37 -6.14 -8.34 9.44
CA TYR A 37 -5.75 -7.08 10.07
C TYR A 37 -4.57 -7.23 11.06
N GLU A 38 -4.49 -8.33 11.80
CA GLU A 38 -3.34 -8.59 12.67
C GLU A 38 -2.01 -8.67 11.90
N GLU A 39 -2.04 -9.19 10.67
CA GLU A 39 -0.85 -9.24 9.83
C GLU A 39 -0.43 -7.83 9.38
N PHE A 40 -1.39 -6.95 9.07
CA PHE A 40 -1.09 -5.54 8.83
C PHE A 40 -0.41 -4.91 10.03
N ARG A 41 -0.93 -5.14 11.24
CA ARG A 41 -0.32 -4.62 12.48
C ARG A 41 1.10 -5.16 12.67
N ARG A 42 1.32 -6.46 12.45
CA ARG A 42 2.62 -7.12 12.57
C ARG A 42 3.65 -6.55 11.60
N GLN A 43 3.29 -6.42 10.32
CA GLN A 43 4.19 -5.86 9.30
C GLN A 43 4.43 -4.37 9.50
N ASN A 44 3.41 -3.62 9.92
CA ASN A 44 3.56 -2.22 10.27
C ASN A 44 4.59 -2.02 11.37
N LEU A 45 4.49 -2.79 12.47
CA LEU A 45 5.47 -2.74 13.56
C LEU A 45 6.87 -3.12 13.08
N ARG A 46 7.01 -4.24 12.36
CA ARG A 46 8.30 -4.72 11.85
C ARG A 46 9.00 -3.69 10.98
N LEU A 47 8.28 -3.10 10.02
CA LEU A 47 8.83 -2.11 9.09
C LEU A 47 9.15 -0.78 9.80
N THR A 48 8.27 -0.34 10.70
CA THR A 48 8.51 0.87 11.50
C THR A 48 9.79 0.75 12.34
N LEU A 49 10.01 -0.41 12.98
CA LEU A 49 11.24 -0.68 13.74
C LEU A 49 12.49 -0.74 12.84
N ALA A 50 12.33 -0.92 11.54
CA ALA A 50 13.39 -0.86 10.54
C ALA A 50 13.50 0.54 9.89
N SER A 51 12.94 1.57 10.50
CA SER A 51 12.94 2.97 10.01
C SER A 51 12.31 3.15 8.64
N VAL A 52 11.31 2.32 8.30
CA VAL A 52 10.51 2.42 7.08
C VAL A 52 9.19 3.13 7.38
N ILE A 53 8.79 4.08 6.53
CA ILE A 53 7.46 4.68 6.58
C ILE A 53 6.45 3.67 6.02
N VAL A 54 5.40 3.37 6.76
CA VAL A 54 4.39 2.40 6.36
C VAL A 54 3.07 3.10 6.02
N LEU A 55 2.60 2.91 4.80
CA LEU A 55 1.26 3.28 4.37
C LEU A 55 0.34 2.06 4.50
N SER A 56 -0.29 1.91 5.66
CA SER A 56 -1.21 0.80 5.93
C SER A 56 -2.66 1.13 5.52
N ILE A 57 -3.54 0.13 5.55
CA ILE A 57 -5.00 0.33 5.47
C ILE A 57 -5.48 1.15 6.67
N GLY A 58 -6.50 2.00 6.44
CA GLY A 58 -6.99 2.94 7.46
C GLY A 58 -8.22 2.47 8.23
N CYS A 59 -8.93 1.44 7.74
CA CYS A 59 -10.17 0.94 8.33
C CYS A 59 -10.16 -0.59 8.36
N ASP A 60 -10.56 -1.15 9.49
CA ASP A 60 -10.93 -2.56 9.59
C ASP A 60 -12.41 -2.67 9.25
N THR A 61 -12.71 -3.08 8.03
CA THR A 61 -14.09 -3.24 7.54
C THR A 61 -14.97 -4.18 8.38
N ARG A 62 -14.41 -4.96 9.32
CA ARG A 62 -15.17 -5.80 10.26
C ARG A 62 -15.30 -5.19 11.65
N ALA A 63 -14.23 -4.64 12.21
CA ALA A 63 -14.27 -4.02 13.54
C ALA A 63 -14.90 -2.62 13.52
N ASP A 64 -14.74 -1.90 12.41
CA ASP A 64 -15.40 -0.62 12.16
C ASP A 64 -16.84 -0.82 11.64
N GLY A 65 -17.42 -2.02 11.79
CA GLY A 65 -18.79 -2.36 11.41
C GLY A 65 -19.83 -1.33 11.85
N ASP A 66 -19.63 -0.75 13.03
CA ASP A 66 -20.48 0.31 13.60
C ASP A 66 -20.27 1.69 12.93
N LEU A 67 -19.11 1.95 12.32
CA LEU A 67 -18.87 3.14 11.46
C LEU A 67 -19.53 3.00 10.08
N PHE A 68 -19.84 1.77 9.65
CA PHE A 68 -20.61 1.48 8.43
C PHE A 68 -22.13 1.43 8.68
N GLY A 69 -22.61 2.01 9.80
CA GLY A 69 -24.01 2.21 10.15
C GLY A 69 -24.73 3.20 9.22
N ALA A 70 -24.61 2.99 7.91
CA ALA A 70 -25.31 3.70 6.87
C ALA A 70 -26.45 2.79 6.41
N ASP A 71 -27.68 3.25 6.59
CA ASP A 71 -28.95 2.52 6.39
C ASP A 71 -29.24 2.10 4.93
N GLY A 72 -28.22 1.95 4.07
CA GLY A 72 -28.35 1.53 2.68
C GLY A 72 -27.11 0.84 2.12
N ALA A 73 -27.29 -0.36 1.55
CA ALA A 73 -26.23 -1.14 0.90
C ALA A 73 -25.46 -0.36 -0.20
N GLY A 74 -26.08 0.62 -0.84
CA GLY A 74 -25.44 1.48 -1.83
C GLY A 74 -24.36 2.41 -1.27
N GLU A 75 -24.57 2.98 -0.08
CA GLU A 75 -23.61 3.91 0.55
C GLU A 75 -22.32 3.18 0.97
N VAL A 76 -22.45 1.92 1.39
CA VAL A 76 -21.32 1.06 1.75
C VAL A 76 -20.44 0.75 0.53
N ASP A 77 -21.03 0.48 -0.63
CA ASP A 77 -20.26 0.15 -1.83
C ASP A 77 -19.58 1.37 -2.45
N GLU A 78 -20.22 2.54 -2.42
CA GLU A 78 -19.59 3.81 -2.79
C GLU A 78 -18.40 4.14 -1.87
N LEU A 79 -18.55 3.91 -0.57
CA LEU A 79 -17.46 4.10 0.38
C LEU A 79 -16.29 3.15 0.12
N LYS A 80 -16.55 1.86 -0.11
CA LYS A 80 -15.51 0.88 -0.49
C LYS A 80 -14.78 1.31 -1.76
N ALA A 81 -15.50 1.80 -2.77
CA ALA A 81 -14.91 2.30 -4.01
C ALA A 81 -14.00 3.50 -3.75
N ARG A 82 -14.45 4.48 -2.95
CA ARG A 82 -13.63 5.65 -2.55
C ARG A 82 -12.38 5.25 -1.77
N LEU A 83 -12.51 4.32 -0.81
CA LEU A 83 -11.38 3.81 -0.04
C LEU A 83 -10.39 3.05 -0.92
N GLY A 84 -10.88 2.24 -1.87
CA GLY A 84 -10.05 1.58 -2.87
C GLY A 84 -9.27 2.57 -3.74
N ALA A 85 -9.94 3.61 -4.24
CA ALA A 85 -9.29 4.67 -5.02
C ALA A 85 -8.21 5.42 -4.21
N LEU A 86 -8.47 5.71 -2.92
CA LEU A 86 -7.49 6.30 -2.01
C LEU A 86 -6.29 5.37 -1.81
N HIS A 87 -6.49 4.06 -1.72
CA HIS A 87 -5.40 3.10 -1.57
C HIS A 87 -4.48 3.07 -2.79
N LEU A 88 -5.02 3.27 -4.01
CA LEU A 88 -4.19 3.45 -5.19
C LEU A 88 -3.30 4.69 -5.11
N ARG A 89 -3.77 5.78 -4.47
CA ARG A 89 -2.93 6.96 -4.23
C ARG A 89 -1.82 6.69 -3.22
N LYS A 90 -2.07 5.81 -2.23
CA LYS A 90 -0.99 5.34 -1.33
C LYS A 90 0.08 4.55 -2.09
N ILE A 91 -0.31 3.78 -3.11
CA ILE A 91 0.64 3.09 -4.00
C ILE A 91 1.46 4.10 -4.79
N ASP A 92 0.86 5.18 -5.30
CA ASP A 92 1.61 6.23 -6.00
C ASP A 92 2.72 6.82 -5.11
N LEU A 93 2.40 7.08 -3.83
CA LEU A 93 3.31 7.66 -2.83
C LEU A 93 4.39 6.71 -2.29
N ALA A 94 4.18 5.40 -2.38
CA ALA A 94 5.12 4.42 -1.84
C ALA A 94 6.29 4.15 -2.79
N ASP A 95 7.40 3.64 -2.28
CA ASP A 95 8.51 3.14 -3.09
C ASP A 95 8.24 1.73 -3.62
N GLU A 96 7.57 0.92 -2.80
CA GLU A 96 7.26 -0.48 -3.08
C GLU A 96 5.95 -0.91 -2.41
N VAL A 97 5.37 -1.98 -2.93
CA VAL A 97 4.17 -2.63 -2.40
C VAL A 97 4.57 -3.93 -1.70
N LEU A 98 4.14 -4.11 -0.46
CA LEU A 98 4.19 -5.41 0.22
C LEU A 98 2.78 -6.02 0.27
N VAL A 99 2.62 -7.15 -0.42
CA VAL A 99 1.37 -7.92 -0.48
C VAL A 99 1.31 -8.91 0.68
N LEU A 100 0.32 -8.76 1.54
CA LEU A 100 0.02 -9.64 2.67
C LEU A 100 -0.82 -10.84 2.23
N ASN A 101 -0.24 -11.71 1.39
CA ASN A 101 -0.88 -12.91 0.86
C ASN A 101 -0.89 -14.07 1.87
N VAL A 102 -1.43 -13.84 3.07
CA VAL A 102 -1.46 -14.82 4.19
C VAL A 102 -2.07 -16.14 3.72
N GLY A 103 -1.31 -17.24 3.87
CA GLY A 103 -1.72 -18.57 3.41
C GLY A 103 -1.92 -18.69 1.90
N GLY A 104 -1.36 -17.78 1.10
CA GLY A 104 -1.54 -17.70 -0.35
C GLY A 104 -2.82 -16.99 -0.79
N TYR A 105 -3.60 -16.42 0.13
CA TYR A 105 -4.85 -15.74 -0.21
C TYR A 105 -4.58 -14.34 -0.81
N VAL A 106 -5.16 -14.07 -1.98
CA VAL A 106 -5.21 -12.72 -2.58
C VAL A 106 -6.65 -12.44 -3.01
N GLY A 107 -7.25 -11.38 -2.45
CA GLY A 107 -8.61 -10.97 -2.78
C GLY A 107 -8.68 -10.11 -4.04
N GLU A 108 -9.89 -9.87 -4.55
CA GLU A 108 -10.11 -9.07 -5.76
C GLU A 108 -9.56 -7.63 -5.64
N SER A 109 -9.81 -6.95 -4.53
CA SER A 109 -9.28 -5.59 -4.29
C SER A 109 -7.76 -5.57 -4.33
N THR A 110 -7.12 -6.54 -3.67
CA THR A 110 -5.66 -6.70 -3.65
C THR A 110 -5.12 -7.03 -5.04
N ASN A 111 -5.81 -7.85 -5.83
CA ASN A 111 -5.42 -8.09 -7.23
C ASN A 111 -5.48 -6.81 -8.07
N ARG A 112 -6.49 -5.96 -7.87
CA ARG A 112 -6.55 -4.65 -8.55
C ARG A 112 -5.41 -3.72 -8.13
N GLU A 113 -5.05 -3.73 -6.85
CA GLU A 113 -3.90 -2.99 -6.31
C GLU A 113 -2.57 -3.48 -6.91
N ILE A 114 -2.35 -4.80 -6.95
CA ILE A 114 -1.18 -5.42 -7.58
C ILE A 114 -1.11 -5.06 -9.06
N ALA A 115 -2.21 -5.23 -9.80
CA ALA A 115 -2.26 -4.90 -11.22
C ALA A 115 -1.95 -3.40 -11.47
N TYR A 116 -2.47 -2.51 -10.61
CA TYR A 116 -2.17 -1.09 -10.67
C TYR A 116 -0.68 -0.82 -10.43
N ALA A 117 -0.11 -1.38 -9.36
CA ALA A 117 1.30 -1.24 -9.00
C ALA A 117 2.22 -1.72 -10.13
N THR A 118 1.98 -2.92 -10.66
CA THR A 118 2.72 -3.48 -11.79
C THR A 118 2.63 -2.60 -13.03
N ARG A 119 1.43 -2.08 -13.35
CA ARG A 119 1.22 -1.21 -14.51
C ARG A 119 2.01 0.10 -14.44
N ILE A 120 2.20 0.66 -13.25
CA ILE A 120 3.00 1.88 -13.06
C ILE A 120 4.48 1.59 -12.79
N GLY A 121 4.91 0.32 -12.88
CA GLY A 121 6.29 -0.10 -12.63
C GLY A 121 6.72 -0.06 -11.16
N LYS A 122 5.77 -0.06 -10.23
CA LYS A 122 6.06 -0.10 -8.79
C LYS A 122 6.50 -1.52 -8.40
N PRO A 123 7.65 -1.69 -7.71
CA PRO A 123 8.05 -3.00 -7.19
C PRO A 123 6.98 -3.61 -6.29
N VAL A 124 6.71 -4.90 -6.47
CA VAL A 124 5.74 -5.68 -5.70
C VAL A 124 6.42 -6.87 -5.05
N GLU A 125 6.44 -6.88 -3.73
CA GLU A 125 6.91 -8.00 -2.91
C GLU A 125 5.72 -8.74 -2.28
N TYR A 126 5.89 -10.03 -2.01
CA TYR A 126 4.87 -10.88 -1.40
C TYR A 126 5.37 -11.42 -0.06
N LEU A 127 4.52 -11.36 0.97
CA LEU A 127 4.81 -11.88 2.31
C LEU A 127 5.10 -13.39 2.30
N HIS A 128 4.39 -14.12 1.45
CA HIS A 128 4.58 -15.55 1.22
C HIS A 128 4.93 -15.82 -0.24
N PRO A 129 5.68 -16.90 -0.53
CA PRO A 129 5.97 -17.29 -1.90
C PRO A 129 4.70 -17.43 -2.74
N VAL A 130 4.71 -16.80 -3.92
CA VAL A 130 3.67 -17.02 -4.93
C VAL A 130 4.00 -18.33 -5.64
N ARG A 131 3.03 -19.24 -5.79
CA ARG A 131 3.25 -20.47 -6.55
C ARG A 131 3.48 -20.11 -8.02
N GLU A 132 4.56 -20.64 -8.62
CA GLU A 132 5.05 -20.34 -9.98
C GLU A 132 4.02 -20.58 -11.10
N GLU A 133 2.95 -21.33 -10.86
CA GLU A 133 1.95 -21.73 -11.87
C GLU A 133 1.22 -20.56 -12.55
N ALA A 134 1.28 -19.34 -12.01
CA ALA A 134 0.66 -18.14 -12.59
C ALA A 134 1.58 -17.31 -13.53
N ARG A 135 2.90 -17.57 -13.59
CA ARG A 135 3.81 -16.78 -14.45
C ARG A 135 3.65 -17.06 -15.96
N ASN A 136 3.07 -18.20 -16.34
CA ASN A 136 2.96 -18.62 -17.74
C ASN A 136 1.64 -18.21 -18.43
N ALA A 137 0.76 -17.45 -17.76
CA ALA A 137 -0.53 -17.04 -18.33
C ALA A 137 -0.54 -15.64 -18.99
N ILE A 138 0.61 -14.94 -19.03
CA ILE A 138 0.76 -13.61 -19.63
C ILE A 138 2.04 -13.54 -20.48
N SER A 139 2.34 -14.63 -21.20
CA SER A 139 3.29 -14.61 -22.33
C SER A 139 2.56 -14.98 -23.61
#